data_AF-A0ABD4YVC7-F1
#
_entry.id   AF-A0ABD4YVC7-F1
#
_cell.length_a   1.000
_cell.length_b   1.000
_cell.length_c   1.000
_cell.angle_alpha   90.00
_cell.angle_beta   90.00
_cell.angle_gamma   90.00
#
_symmetry.space_group_name_H-M   'P 1'
#
loop_
_entity.id
_entity.type
_entity.pdbx_description
1 polymer ?
#
loop_
_entity_poly.entity_id
_entity_poly.type
_entity_poly.pdbx_seq_one_letter_code
_entity_poly.pdbx_strand_id
1 'polypeptide(L)'
;MPQDPVDGWWSLLYWGWTLQLPNGARLDLTEVERACFACLVRNPQRELVREEVKHLRGGMNMRSLNVAICRLRTKVRQTGARLPLHTVHGVGYAFLGNLRELASSK
;
A
#
# COMPACT_ATOMS: atom_id res chain seq x y z
N MET A 1 4.15 27.96 1.75
CA MET A 1 3.43 26.68 1.61
C MET A 1 3.78 26.06 0.26
N PRO A 2 4.65 25.06 0.23
CA PRO A 2 4.35 23.76 -0.33
C PRO A 2 4.09 22.81 0.84
N GLN A 3 3.04 22.02 0.75
CA GLN A 3 2.70 21.02 1.76
C GLN A 3 3.73 19.89 1.61
N ASP A 4 4.58 19.71 2.62
CA ASP A 4 5.56 18.63 2.66
C ASP A 4 4.92 17.31 2.24
N PRO A 5 5.60 16.51 1.40
CA PRO A 5 5.12 15.17 1.10
C PRO A 5 4.95 14.43 2.43
N VAL A 6 4.12 13.40 2.45
CA VAL A 6 3.88 12.60 3.65
C VAL A 6 5.18 11.87 4.05
N ASP A 7 6.09 12.58 4.70
CA ASP A 7 7.50 12.27 4.90
C ASP A 7 7.67 11.29 6.05
N GLY A 8 7.27 10.05 5.79
CA GLY A 8 7.74 8.98 6.63
C GLY A 8 7.55 7.62 6.01
N TRP A 9 8.13 6.65 6.70
CA TRP A 9 8.28 5.29 6.21
C TRP A 9 7.06 4.46 6.56
N TRP A 10 6.31 4.11 5.52
CA TRP A 10 5.32 3.05 5.58
C TRP A 10 6.08 1.73 5.68
N SER A 11 5.87 1.02 6.79
CA SER A 11 6.64 -0.18 7.09
C SER A 11 5.69 -1.37 7.21
N LEU A 12 5.84 -2.34 6.32
CA LEU A 12 5.16 -3.62 6.43
C LEU A 12 5.86 -4.46 7.50
N LEU A 13 5.17 -4.69 8.61
CA LEU A 13 5.57 -5.55 9.70
C LEU A 13 4.90 -6.91 9.58
N TYR A 14 5.39 -7.89 10.35
CA TYR A 14 4.83 -9.23 10.42
C TYR A 14 4.60 -9.81 9.02
N TRP A 15 5.62 -9.81 8.16
CA TRP A 15 5.51 -10.37 6.80
C TRP A 15 4.46 -9.69 5.90
N GLY A 16 4.12 -8.43 6.20
CA GLY A 16 3.09 -7.66 5.49
C GLY A 16 1.69 -7.79 6.06
N TRP A 17 1.51 -8.41 7.23
CA TRP A 17 0.21 -8.47 7.90
C TRP A 17 -0.16 -7.16 8.60
N THR A 18 0.83 -6.34 8.99
CA THR A 18 0.56 -5.07 9.67
C THR A 18 1.28 -3.94 8.95
N LEU A 19 0.54 -2.91 8.56
CA LEU A 19 1.09 -1.67 8.01
C LEU A 19 1.31 -0.68 9.14
N GLN A 20 2.58 -0.36 9.41
CA GLN A 20 2.94 0.76 10.26
C GLN A 20 3.02 2.03 9.41
N LEU A 21 2.31 3.04 9.87
CA LEU A 21 2.24 4.37 9.28
C LEU A 21 3.38 5.25 9.77
N PRO A 22 3.71 6.32 9.03
CA PRO A 22 4.75 7.27 9.44
C PRO A 22 4.45 7.99 10.76
N ASN A 23 3.17 8.13 11.12
CA ASN A 23 2.73 8.70 12.40
C ASN A 23 2.86 7.71 13.59
N GLY A 24 3.36 6.49 13.36
CA GLY A 24 3.48 5.44 14.38
C GLY A 24 2.25 4.56 14.56
N ALA A 25 1.12 4.87 13.90
CA ALA A 25 -0.06 4.03 13.94
C ALA A 25 0.20 2.68 13.24
N ARG A 26 -0.46 1.63 13.70
CA ARG A 26 -0.37 0.28 13.12
C ARG A 26 -1.76 -0.16 12.68
N LEU A 27 -1.86 -0.67 11.46
CA LEU A 27 -3.10 -1.15 10.88
C LEU A 27 -2.93 -2.58 10.40
N ASP A 28 -3.83 -3.47 10.81
CA ASP A 28 -3.88 -4.82 10.28
C ASP A 28 -4.42 -4.80 8.84
N LEU A 29 -3.59 -5.36 7.96
CA LEU A 29 -3.90 -5.56 6.55
C LEU A 29 -4.63 -6.87 6.39
N THR A 30 -5.67 -6.85 5.57
CA THR A 30 -6.29 -8.05 5.03
C THR A 30 -5.38 -8.70 4.01
N GLU A 31 -5.65 -9.96 3.67
CA GLU A 31 -4.89 -10.71 2.67
C GLU A 31 -4.72 -9.95 1.35
N VAL A 32 -5.80 -9.30 0.87
CA VAL A 32 -5.81 -8.50 -0.35
C VAL A 32 -4.91 -7.27 -0.21
N GLU A 33 -5.02 -6.52 0.88
CA GLU A 33 -4.19 -5.34 1.13
C GLU A 33 -2.71 -5.74 1.23
N ARG A 34 -2.40 -6.81 1.97
CA ARG A 34 -1.05 -7.36 2.09
C ARG A 34 -0.46 -7.72 0.72
N ALA A 35 -1.22 -8.45 -0.11
CA ALA A 35 -0.76 -8.84 -1.44
C ALA A 35 -0.44 -7.62 -2.32
N CYS A 36 -1.27 -6.58 -2.27
CA CYS A 36 -1.02 -5.32 -2.96
C CYS A 36 0.30 -4.69 -2.51
N PHE A 37 0.47 -4.52 -1.20
CA PHE A 37 1.64 -3.84 -0.64
C PHE A 37 2.93 -4.65 -0.79
N ALA A 38 2.87 -5.98 -0.68
CA ALA A 38 4.00 -6.86 -0.92
C ALA A 38 4.48 -6.75 -2.39
N CYS A 39 3.55 -6.65 -3.34
CA CYS A 39 3.88 -6.42 -4.74
C CYS A 39 4.45 -5.00 -4.96
N LEU A 40 3.89 -3.97 -4.33
CA LEU A 40 4.44 -2.60 -4.39
C LEU A 40 5.85 -2.49 -3.80
N VAL A 41 6.14 -3.19 -2.69
CA VAL A 41 7.50 -3.23 -2.10
C VAL A 41 8.47 -3.94 -3.02
N ARG A 42 8.04 -5.05 -3.63
CA ARG A 42 8.88 -5.84 -4.54
C ARG A 42 9.16 -5.11 -5.85
N ASN A 43 8.24 -4.27 -6.28
CA ASN A 43 8.39 -3.47 -7.49
C ASN A 43 9.22 -2.20 -7.19
N PRO A 44 10.40 -2.02 -7.80
CA PRO A 44 11.25 -0.86 -7.54
C PRO A 44 10.59 0.46 -7.95
N GLN A 45 9.72 0.42 -8.95
CA GLN A 45 8.91 1.56 -9.37
C GLN A 45 7.75 1.87 -8.41
N ARG A 46 7.42 0.96 -7.48
CA ARG A 46 6.26 1.07 -6.59
C ARG A 46 4.95 1.30 -7.36
N GLU A 47 4.85 0.68 -8.53
CA GLU A 47 3.71 0.76 -9.43
C GLU A 47 3.05 -0.62 -9.53
N LEU A 48 1.73 -0.65 -9.34
CA LEU A 48 0.86 -1.80 -9.55
C LEU A 48 0.12 -1.62 -10.86
N VAL A 49 0.58 -2.32 -11.90
CA VAL A 49 -0.08 -2.32 -13.21
C VAL A 49 -1.11 -3.44 -13.31
N ARG A 50 -2.04 -3.35 -14.27
CA ARG A 50 -3.09 -4.38 -14.46
C ARG A 50 -2.55 -5.82 -14.52
N GLU A 51 -1.40 -6.00 -15.14
CA GLU A 51 -0.77 -7.31 -15.31
C GLU A 51 -0.26 -7.84 -13.96
N GLU A 52 0.52 -7.06 -13.21
CA GLU A 52 0.96 -7.39 -11.85
C GLU A 52 -0.22 -7.72 -10.93
N VAL A 53 -1.31 -6.95 -11.03
CA VAL A 53 -2.54 -7.18 -10.25
C VAL A 53 -3.21 -8.50 -10.60
N LYS A 54 -3.19 -8.93 -11.86
CA LYS A 54 -3.67 -10.25 -12.27
C LYS A 54 -2.77 -11.37 -11.79
N HIS A 55 -1.46 -11.12 -11.66
CA HIS A 55 -0.49 -12.07 -11.14
C HIS A 55 -0.51 -12.18 -9.60
N LEU A 56 -1.18 -11.26 -8.90
CA LEU A 56 -1.45 -11.41 -7.46
C LEU A 56 -2.31 -12.66 -7.21
N ARG A 57 -1.99 -13.37 -6.13
CA ARG A 57 -2.65 -14.64 -5.78
C ARG A 57 -4.18 -14.46 -5.71
N GLY A 58 -4.90 -15.29 -6.47
CA GLY A 58 -6.35 -15.39 -6.41
C GLY A 58 -7.13 -14.66 -7.51
N GLY A 59 -6.48 -14.17 -8.58
CA GLY A 59 -7.19 -13.51 -9.68
C GLY A 59 -7.76 -12.16 -9.26
N MET A 60 -6.93 -11.37 -8.56
CA MET A 60 -7.33 -10.07 -8.08
C MET A 60 -7.67 -9.17 -9.28
N ASN A 61 -8.85 -8.56 -9.24
CA ASN A 61 -9.29 -7.66 -10.29
C ASN A 61 -9.06 -6.20 -9.87
N MET A 62 -8.97 -5.31 -10.86
CA MET A 62 -8.89 -3.86 -10.64
C MET A 62 -10.01 -3.34 -9.72
N ARG A 63 -11.20 -3.95 -9.77
CA ARG A 63 -12.32 -3.64 -8.89
C ARG A 63 -12.02 -4.00 -7.42
N SER A 64 -11.49 -5.19 -7.17
CA SER A 64 -11.10 -5.63 -5.82
C SER A 64 -9.99 -4.76 -5.27
N LEU A 65 -9.03 -4.39 -6.11
CA LEU A 65 -7.96 -3.44 -5.77
C LEU A 65 -8.53 -2.07 -5.39
N ASN A 66 -9.47 -1.52 -6.18
CA ASN A 66 -10.10 -0.24 -5.86
C ASN A 66 -10.85 -0.28 -4.51
N VAL A 67 -11.56 -1.38 -4.23
CA VAL A 67 -12.23 -1.58 -2.94
C VAL A 67 -11.22 -1.69 -1.80
N ALA A 68 -10.14 -2.46 -1.97
CA ALA A 68 -9.08 -2.57 -0.97
C ALA A 68 -8.41 -1.22 -0.69
N ILE A 69 -8.10 -0.45 -1.74
CA ILE A 69 -7.54 0.91 -1.62
C ILE A 69 -8.52 1.83 -0.90
N CYS A 70 -9.81 1.82 -1.26
CA CYS A 70 -10.82 2.64 -0.60
C CYS A 70 -10.94 2.30 0.89
N ARG A 71 -11.00 1.00 1.22
CA ARG A 71 -11.05 0.52 2.61
C ARG A 71 -9.81 0.93 3.39
N LEU A 72 -8.63 0.69 2.83
CA LEU A 72 -7.37 1.07 3.46
C LEU A 72 -7.27 2.59 3.64
N ARG A 73 -7.65 3.37 2.62
CA ARG A 73 -7.61 4.83 2.68
C ARG A 73 -8.52 5.36 3.78
N THR A 74 -9.68 4.74 4.00
CA THR A 74 -10.56 5.06 5.11
C THR A 74 -9.93 4.69 6.45
N LYS A 75 -9.39 3.46 6.61
CA LYS A 75 -8.67 3.05 7.84
C LYS A 75 -7.52 4.00 8.17
N VAL A 76 -6.68 4.29 7.18
CA VAL A 76 -5.54 5.22 7.28
C VAL A 76 -6.03 6.62 7.68
N ARG A 77 -7.09 7.13 7.06
CA ARG A 77 -7.68 8.42 7.41
C ARG A 77 -8.20 8.47 8.84
N GLN A 78 -8.74 7.37 9.38
CA GLN A 78 -9.16 7.30 10.78
C GLN A 78 -7.99 7.44 11.75
N THR A 79 -6.78 7.02 11.34
CA THR A 79 -5.55 7.22 12.14
C THR A 79 -4.94 8.62 12.00
N GLY A 80 -5.58 9.52 11.24
CA GLY A 80 -5.08 10.88 10.98
C GLY A 80 -4.03 10.97 9.86
N ALA A 81 -3.68 9.85 9.22
CA ALA A 81 -2.75 9.82 8.09
C ALA A 81 -3.49 9.84 6.74
N ARG A 82 -2.75 10.07 5.66
CA ARG A 82 -3.27 9.99 4.29
C ARG A 82 -2.41 9.04 3.48
N LEU A 83 -3.07 8.11 2.79
CA LEU A 83 -2.38 7.12 1.95
C LEU A 83 -1.89 7.80 0.65
N PRO A 84 -0.57 7.86 0.37
CA PRO A 84 -0.01 8.47 -0.82
C PRO A 84 -0.08 7.51 -2.01
N LEU A 85 -1.28 7.13 -2.40
CA LEU A 85 -1.52 6.22 -3.51
C LEU A 85 -2.24 6.96 -4.63
N HIS A 86 -1.57 7.06 -5.77
CA HIS A 86 -2.02 7.80 -6.93
C HIS A 86 -2.48 6.84 -8.02
N THR A 87 -3.65 7.07 -8.59
CA THR A 87 -4.11 6.32 -9.76
C THR A 87 -3.45 6.91 -11.00
N VAL A 88 -2.77 6.10 -11.79
CA VAL A 88 -2.15 6.52 -13.05
C VAL A 88 -3.09 6.15 -14.20
N HIS A 89 -3.54 7.15 -14.96
CA HIS A 89 -4.49 6.97 -16.06
C HIS A 89 -3.91 6.00 -17.12
N GLY A 90 -4.57 4.86 -17.31
CA GLY A 90 -4.23 3.88 -18.35
C GLY A 90 -3.34 2.72 -17.92
N VAL A 91 -2.70 2.77 -16.74
CA VAL A 91 -1.66 1.79 -16.36
C VAL A 91 -1.99 1.06 -15.05
N GLY A 92 -2.37 1.80 -14.00
CA GLY A 92 -2.63 1.20 -12.69
C GLY A 92 -2.55 2.18 -11.52
N TYR A 93 -1.84 1.79 -10.46
CA TYR A 93 -1.69 2.56 -9.22
C TYR A 93 -0.22 2.71 -8.85
N ALA A 94 0.21 3.94 -8.56
CA ALA A 94 1.55 4.24 -8.10
C ALA A 94 1.53 4.64 -6.61
N PHE A 95 2.43 4.07 -5.82
CA PHE A 95 2.63 4.48 -4.44
C PHE A 95 3.73 5.54 -4.38
N LEU A 96 3.32 6.79 -4.12
CA LEU A 96 4.20 7.96 -4.10
C LEU A 96 4.89 8.19 -2.75
N GLY A 97 4.67 7.31 -1.77
CA GLY A 97 5.31 7.38 -0.45
C GLY A 97 6.54 6.49 -0.33
N ASN A 98 7.23 6.61 0.81
CA ASN A 98 8.31 5.71 1.19
C ASN A 98 7.74 4.43 1.80
N LEU A 99 7.79 3.34 1.05
CA LEU A 99 7.33 2.02 1.48
C LEU A 99 8.53 1.08 1.64
N ARG A 100 8.57 0.38 2.77
CA ARG A 100 9.55 -0.67 3.06
C ARG A 100 8.89 -1.88 3.71
N GLU A 101 9.45 -3.05 3.49
CA GLU A 101 9.12 -4.24 4.27
C GLU A 101 10.17 -4.42 5.36
N LEU A 102 9.70 -4.48 6.60
CA LEU A 102 10.50 -4.87 7.75
C LEU A 102 10.23 -6.36 7.98
N ALA A 103 11.10 -7.19 7.41
CA ALA A 103 11.17 -8.59 7.81
C ALA A 103 11.51 -8.61 9.31
N SER A 104 10.55 -9.01 10.14
CA SER A 104 10.80 -9.22 11.57
C SER A 104 11.73 -10.43 11.67
N SER A 105 13.04 -10.17 11.59
CA SER A 105 14.04 -11.18 11.89
C SER A 105 13.81 -11.64 13.32
N LYS A 106 13.71 -12.95 13.50
CA LYS A 106 13.64 -13.61 14.80
C LYS A 106 14.98 -13.48 15.51
#